data_AF-A0A967H0U6-F1
#
_entry.id   AF-A0A967H0U6-F1
#
_cell.length_a   1.000
_cell.length_b   1.000
_cell.length_c   1.000
_cell.angle_alpha   90.00
_cell.angle_beta   90.00
_cell.angle_gamma   90.00
#
_symmetry.space_group_name_H-M   'P 1'
#
loop_
_entity.id
_entity.type
_entity.pdbx_description
1 polymer ?
#
loop_
_entity_poly.entity_id
_entity_poly.type
_entity_poly.pdbx_seq_one_letter_code
_entity_poly.pdbx_strand_id
1 'polypeptide(L)'
;FVYYAPGAVRIAEKASAPVKGRSHRIETTIDLKGGEEGVILACGGMTGGYCMFIKGGRVYFDYNFLDGVFYTLESEPLPEG
;
A
#
# COMPACT_ATOMS: atom_id res chain seq x y z
N PHE A 1 6.08 -2.68 -15.91
CA PHE A 1 4.68 -2.23 -15.84
C PHE A 1 4.68 -0.78 -15.43
N VAL A 2 3.91 0.08 -16.10
CA VAL A 2 3.74 1.49 -15.75
C VAL A 2 2.25 1.79 -15.80
N TYR A 3 1.71 2.41 -14.76
CA TYR A 3 0.29 2.73 -14.64
C TYR A 3 0.14 4.23 -14.41
N TYR A 4 -0.84 4.84 -15.06
CA TYR A 4 -1.08 6.28 -14.97
C TYR A 4 -2.43 6.56 -14.32
N ALA A 5 -2.50 7.60 -13.49
CA ALA A 5 -3.76 8.16 -13.04
C ALA A 5 -4.52 8.77 -14.24
N PRO A 6 -5.86 8.66 -14.31
CA PRO A 6 -6.75 8.02 -13.32
C PRO A 6 -7.03 6.52 -13.58
N GLY A 7 -6.37 5.90 -14.56
CA GLY A 7 -6.64 4.51 -14.98
C GLY A 7 -6.05 3.43 -14.07
N ALA A 8 -5.21 3.79 -13.11
CA ALA A 8 -4.57 2.89 -12.16
C ALA A 8 -5.53 2.42 -11.03
N VAL A 9 -6.77 2.08 -11.37
CA VAL A 9 -7.82 1.70 -10.41
C VAL A 9 -8.43 0.38 -10.86
N ARG A 10 -8.59 -0.57 -9.93
CA ARG A 10 -9.24 -1.88 -10.18
C ARG A 10 -8.61 -2.67 -11.34
N ILE A 11 -7.27 -2.62 -11.46
CA ILE A 11 -6.52 -3.40 -12.44
C ILE A 11 -6.68 -4.89 -12.13
N ALA A 12 -7.10 -5.68 -13.12
CA ALA A 12 -7.22 -7.12 -12.98
C ALA A 12 -5.87 -7.73 -12.55
N GLU A 13 -5.93 -8.73 -11.67
CA GLU A 13 -4.74 -9.33 -11.07
C GLU A 13 -3.67 -9.75 -12.10
N LYS A 14 -4.10 -10.39 -13.21
CA LYS A 14 -3.20 -10.80 -14.30
C LYS A 14 -2.48 -9.64 -15.01
N ALA A 15 -3.02 -8.43 -14.95
CA ALA A 15 -2.47 -7.23 -15.57
C ALA A 15 -1.79 -6.30 -14.55
N SER A 16 -1.91 -6.59 -13.25
CA SER A 16 -1.24 -5.86 -12.18
C SER A 16 0.25 -6.22 -12.10
N ALA A 17 1.04 -5.39 -11.40
CA ALA A 17 2.46 -5.67 -11.25
C ALA A 17 2.64 -7.01 -10.50
N PRO A 18 3.48 -7.94 -10.98
CA PRO A 18 3.64 -9.26 -10.37
C PRO A 18 4.56 -9.18 -9.15
N VAL A 19 4.08 -8.53 -8.09
CA VAL A 19 4.80 -8.28 -6.83
C VAL A 19 4.57 -9.36 -5.77
N LYS A 20 3.56 -10.22 -5.96
CA LYS A 20 3.22 -11.30 -5.02
C LYS A 20 4.37 -12.29 -4.87
N GLY A 21 4.77 -12.59 -3.64
CA GLY A 21 5.85 -13.53 -3.34
C GLY A 21 7.24 -13.06 -3.79
N ARG A 22 7.43 -11.75 -4.05
CA ARG A 22 8.71 -11.17 -4.48
C ARG A 22 9.07 -9.96 -3.63
N SER A 23 10.35 -9.82 -3.32
CA SER A 23 10.88 -8.58 -2.76
C SER A 23 10.69 -7.45 -3.76
N HIS A 24 10.11 -6.35 -3.30
CA HIS A 24 9.88 -5.15 -4.09
C HIS A 24 9.98 -3.93 -3.18
N ARG A 25 10.06 -2.76 -3.79
CA ARG A 25 10.18 -1.48 -3.09
C ARG A 25 9.06 -0.56 -3.52
N ILE A 26 8.41 0.06 -2.55
CA ILE A 26 7.39 1.07 -2.76
C ILE A 26 7.99 2.40 -2.35
N GLU A 27 7.94 3.38 -3.24
CA GLU A 27 8.35 4.76 -2.98
C GLU A 27 7.21 5.70 -3.32
N THR A 28 7.04 6.71 -2.48
CA THR A 28 6.10 7.81 -2.71
C THR A 28 6.64 9.07 -2.04
N THR A 29 6.15 10.22 -2.49
CA THR A 29 6.42 11.51 -1.85
C THR A 29 5.07 12.14 -1.53
N ILE A 30 4.89 12.53 -0.27
CA ILE A 30 3.68 13.14 0.27
C ILE A 30 4.11 14.40 1.00
N ASP A 31 3.39 15.50 0.75
CA ASP A 31 3.54 16.76 1.48
C ASP A 31 2.60 16.71 2.70
N LEU A 32 3.15 16.57 3.90
CA LEU A 32 2.41 16.25 5.12
C LEU A 32 1.96 17.53 5.84
N LYS A 33 0.65 17.69 5.99
CA LYS A 33 0.01 18.81 6.70
C LYS A 33 -0.44 18.43 8.12
N GLY A 34 -0.26 17.17 8.54
CA GLY A 34 -0.48 16.71 9.91
C GLY A 34 -1.88 16.12 10.18
N GLY A 35 -2.71 15.96 9.13
CA GLY A 35 -4.08 15.44 9.23
C GLY A 35 -4.39 14.33 8.24
N GLU A 36 -3.35 13.75 7.63
CA GLU A 36 -3.49 12.76 6.57
C GLU A 36 -4.10 11.46 7.09
N GLU A 37 -5.11 10.98 6.39
CA GLU A 37 -5.78 9.71 6.64
C GLU A 37 -6.11 9.08 5.29
N GLY A 38 -5.83 7.79 5.14
CA GLY A 38 -6.26 7.03 3.96
C GLY A 38 -5.19 6.20 3.28
N VAL A 39 -5.59 5.58 2.17
CA VAL A 39 -4.78 4.59 1.45
C VAL A 39 -3.86 5.27 0.45
N ILE A 40 -2.56 4.96 0.54
CA ILE A 40 -1.54 5.37 -0.45
C ILE A 40 -1.51 4.37 -1.60
N LEU A 41 -1.49 3.07 -1.28
CA LEU A 41 -1.43 1.99 -2.26
C LEU A 41 -2.14 0.77 -1.73
N ALA A 42 -3.00 0.17 -2.55
CA ALA A 42 -3.53 -1.17 -2.30
C ALA A 42 -3.30 -2.05 -3.52
N CYS A 43 -2.69 -3.20 -3.32
CA CYS A 43 -2.48 -4.19 -4.36
C CYS A 43 -2.83 -5.58 -3.82
N GLY A 44 -3.84 -6.21 -4.40
CA GLY A 44 -4.33 -7.49 -3.90
C GLY A 44 -5.42 -8.07 -4.78
N GLY A 45 -5.75 -9.32 -4.50
CA GLY A 45 -6.87 -10.03 -5.08
C GLY A 45 -7.65 -10.77 -4.00
N MET A 46 -8.50 -11.68 -4.42
CA MET A 46 -9.36 -12.48 -3.53
C MET A 46 -8.57 -13.26 -2.47
N THR A 47 -7.33 -13.64 -2.77
CA THR A 47 -6.49 -14.50 -1.92
C THR A 47 -5.46 -13.72 -1.10
N GLY A 48 -5.54 -12.39 -1.05
CA GLY A 48 -4.61 -11.57 -0.28
C GLY A 48 -3.90 -10.52 -1.11
N GLY A 49 -2.94 -9.84 -0.49
CA GLY A 49 -2.30 -8.65 -1.02
C GLY A 49 -1.75 -7.76 0.09
N TYR A 50 -1.36 -6.54 -0.26
CA TYR A 50 -0.91 -5.54 0.71
C TYR A 50 -1.62 -4.21 0.55
N CYS A 51 -1.62 -3.45 1.63
CA CYS A 51 -2.08 -2.08 1.69
C CYS A 51 -1.06 -1.22 2.45
N MET A 52 -0.72 -0.07 1.89
CA MET A 52 0.05 0.98 2.57
C MET A 52 -0.85 2.19 2.77
N PHE A 53 -0.99 2.66 4.00
CA PHE A 53 -1.96 3.69 4.36
C PHE A 53 -1.49 4.53 5.55
N ILE A 54 -2.03 5.74 5.70
CA ILE A 54 -1.83 6.60 6.86
C ILE A 54 -3.04 6.50 7.76
N LYS A 55 -2.80 6.29 9.06
CA LYS A 55 -3.82 6.32 10.09
C LYS A 55 -3.24 6.79 11.41
N GLY A 56 -3.92 7.69 12.12
CA GLY A 56 -3.49 8.18 13.43
C GLY A 56 -2.08 8.80 13.42
N GLY A 57 -1.72 9.49 12.34
CA GLY A 57 -0.41 10.11 12.18
C GLY A 57 0.75 9.12 11.99
N ARG A 58 0.49 7.90 11.52
CA ARG A 58 1.51 6.87 11.23
C ARG A 58 1.26 6.19 9.91
N VAL A 59 2.32 5.69 9.28
CA VAL A 59 2.23 4.84 8.10
C VAL A 59 2.15 3.39 8.53
N TYR A 60 1.17 2.69 7.98
CA TYR A 60 1.01 1.25 8.12
C TYR A 60 1.28 0.56 6.79
N PHE A 61 1.89 -0.62 6.88
CA PHE A 61 1.95 -1.58 5.79
C PHE A 61 1.39 -2.91 6.27
N ASP A 62 0.22 -3.26 5.76
CA ASP A 62 -0.43 -4.55 6.02
C ASP A 62 -0.23 -5.46 4.83
N TYR A 63 0.20 -6.69 5.08
CA TYR A 63 0.28 -7.77 4.09
C TYR A 63 -0.51 -8.98 4.56
N ASN A 64 -1.54 -9.33 3.80
CA ASN A 64 -2.29 -10.56 3.94
C ASN A 64 -1.74 -11.61 2.97
N PHE A 65 -1.19 -12.68 3.53
CA PHE A 65 -0.79 -13.88 2.82
C PHE A 65 -1.86 -14.98 2.96
N LEU A 66 -2.64 -15.19 1.89
CA LEU A 66 -3.60 -16.29 1.74
C LEU A 66 -4.68 -16.38 2.83
N ASP A 67 -5.09 -15.23 3.38
CA ASP A 67 -6.14 -15.12 4.41
C ASP A 67 -5.86 -15.93 5.68
N GLY A 68 -4.58 -16.22 5.94
CA GLY A 68 -4.14 -17.01 7.10
C GLY A 68 -2.97 -16.39 7.85
N VAL A 69 -2.15 -15.58 7.19
CA VAL A 69 -1.00 -14.93 7.83
C VAL A 69 -0.97 -13.45 7.49
N PHE A 70 -0.98 -12.63 8.54
CA PHE A 70 -0.97 -11.17 8.44
C PHE A 70 0.37 -10.63 8.96
N TYR A 71 0.94 -9.70 8.21
CA TYR A 71 2.14 -8.97 8.60
C TYR A 71 1.82 -7.48 8.58
N THR A 72 1.89 -6.86 9.74
CA THR A 72 1.68 -5.42 9.90
C THR A 72 3.00 -4.78 10.28
N LEU A 73 3.40 -3.76 9.53
CA LEU A 73 4.50 -2.87 9.87
C LEU A 73 3.90 -1.49 10.15
N GLU A 74 4.51 -0.80 11.10
CA GLU A 74 4.10 0.53 11.53
C GLU A 74 5.34 1.43 11.58
N SER A 75 5.20 2.67 11.14
CA SER A 75 6.23 3.69 11.28
C SER A 75 6.18 4.36 12.65
N GLU A 76 7.26 5.06 12.99
CA GLU A 76 7.20 6.12 14.00
C GLU A 76 6.16 7.20 13.62
N PRO A 77 5.74 8.07 14.56
CA PRO A 77 4.86 9.19 14.24
C PRO A 77 5.41 10.01 13.08
N LEU A 78 4.52 10.34 12.14
CA LEU A 78 4.87 11.15 10.99
C LEU A 78 5.25 12.57 11.45
N PRO A 79 6.32 13.14 10.89
CA PRO A 79 6.63 14.55 11.08
C PRO A 79 5.64 15.42 10.31
N GLU A 80 5.60 16.70 10.65
CA GLU A 80 5.02 17.73 9.78
C GLU A 80 6.05 18.10 8.69
N GLY A 81 5.58 18.38 7.46
CA GLY A 81 6.43 18.80 6.34
C GLY A 81 6.45 17.81 5.18
#